data_AF-A0A2V9FKZ2-F1
#
_entry.id   AF-A0A2V9FKZ2-F1
#
_cell.length_a   1.000
_cell.length_b   1.000
_cell.length_c   1.000
_cell.angle_alpha   90.00
_cell.angle_beta   90.00
_cell.angle_gamma   90.00
#
_symmetry.space_group_name_H-M   'P 1'
#
loop_
_entity.id
_entity.type
_entity.pdbx_description
1 polymer ?
#
loop_
_entity_poly.entity_id
_entity_poly.type
_entity_poly.pdbx_seq_one_letter_code
_entity_poly.pdbx_strand_id
1 'polypeptide(L)'
;MFVLSFLAVQWPFANFLMSPSARNWVFGMAYFAYFDPAGFLYDPYKFQIAENTRGEFWTTMAAALLVSIVSARLGLAWGDWMRRLRR
;
A
#
# COMPACT_ATOMS: atom_id res chain seq x y z
N MET A 1 9.11 -17.77 -5.47
CA MET A 1 9.54 -17.84 -4.06
C MET A 1 9.48 -16.47 -3.38
N PHE A 2 10.17 -15.44 -3.89
CA PHE A 2 10.22 -14.10 -3.25
C PHE A 2 8.84 -13.52 -2.88
N VAL A 3 7.88 -13.47 -3.81
CA VAL A 3 6.56 -12.85 -3.55
C VAL A 3 5.80 -13.57 -2.43
N LEU A 4 5.84 -14.91 -2.41
CA LEU A 4 5.16 -15.70 -1.38
C LEU A 4 5.82 -15.54 -0.01
N SER A 5 7.15 -15.60 0.05
CA SER A 5 7.88 -15.36 1.30
C SER A 5 7.69 -13.93 1.80
N PHE A 6 7.69 -12.96 0.90
CA PHE A 6 7.43 -11.56 1.22
C PHE A 6 6.03 -11.40 1.81
N LEU A 7 4.99 -11.91 1.15
CA LEU A 7 3.62 -11.85 1.68
C LEU A 7 3.49 -12.50 3.05
N ALA A 8 4.12 -13.67 3.25
CA ALA A 8 4.06 -14.41 4.50
C ALA A 8 4.72 -13.65 5.67
N VAL A 9 5.78 -12.87 5.43
CA VAL A 9 6.48 -12.09 6.47
C VAL A 9 5.89 -10.69 6.63
N GLN A 10 5.51 -10.06 5.52
CA GLN A 10 5.00 -8.68 5.49
C GLN A 10 3.72 -8.55 6.30
N TRP A 11 2.80 -9.52 6.19
CA TRP A 11 1.51 -9.43 6.88
C TRP A 11 1.63 -9.50 8.42
N PRO A 12 2.33 -10.50 9.01
CA PRO A 12 2.60 -10.51 10.45
C PRO A 12 3.36 -9.26 10.92
N PHE A 13 4.33 -8.79 10.14
CA PHE A 13 5.10 -7.60 10.50
C PHE A 13 4.25 -6.34 10.51
N ALA A 14 3.35 -6.15 9.54
CA ALA A 14 2.39 -5.06 9.54
C ALA A 14 1.46 -5.10 10.76
N ASN A 15 0.98 -6.29 11.15
CA ASN A 15 0.18 -6.45 12.37
C ASN A 15 0.98 -6.09 13.63
N PHE A 16 2.26 -6.47 13.70
CA PHE A 16 3.16 -6.07 14.79
C PHE A 16 3.29 -4.54 14.86
N LEU A 17 3.48 -3.87 13.73
CA LEU A 17 3.61 -2.41 13.66
C LEU A 17 2.35 -1.67 14.15
N MET A 18 1.16 -2.25 13.96
CA MET A 18 -0.09 -1.69 14.49
C MET A 18 -0.28 -1.93 16.00
N SER A 19 0.49 -2.83 16.60
CA SER A 19 0.35 -3.19 18.00
C SER A 19 1.08 -2.22 18.95
N PRO A 20 0.72 -2.19 20.25
CA PRO A 20 1.41 -1.35 21.23
C PRO A 20 2.91 -1.65 21.37
N SER A 21 3.36 -2.86 21.07
CA SER A 21 4.77 -3.25 21.24
C SER A 21 5.71 -2.55 20.24
N ALA A 22 5.19 -2.07 19.11
CA ALA A 22 5.94 -1.29 18.13
C ALA A 22 6.06 0.20 18.49
N ARG A 23 5.47 0.66 19.60
CA ARG A 23 5.52 2.05 20.07
C ARG A 23 6.80 2.32 20.86
N ASN A 24 7.93 2.13 20.20
CA ASN A 24 9.25 2.33 20.78
C ASN A 24 10.14 3.13 19.83
N TRP A 25 11.33 3.50 20.29
CA TRP A 25 12.27 4.32 19.53
C TRP A 25 12.82 3.65 18.27
N VAL A 26 12.76 2.32 18.16
CA VAL A 26 13.24 1.57 17.00
C VAL A 26 12.22 1.63 15.86
N PHE A 27 10.94 1.37 16.15
CA PHE A 27 9.89 1.33 15.13
C PHE A 27 9.10 2.63 14.98
N GLY A 28 9.11 3.50 16.00
CA GLY A 28 8.53 4.84 15.93
C GLY A 28 7.01 4.88 15.74
N MET A 29 6.28 3.80 16.02
CA MET A 29 4.84 3.75 15.73
C MET A 29 3.98 4.56 16.71
N ALA A 30 4.60 5.38 17.58
CA ALA A 30 3.91 6.29 18.49
C ALA A 30 3.77 7.72 17.95
N TYR A 31 4.42 8.05 16.85
CA TYR A 31 4.49 9.41 16.32
C TYR A 31 3.36 9.68 15.32
N PHE A 32 2.73 10.85 15.45
CA PHE A 32 1.71 11.35 14.54
C PHE A 32 2.15 12.68 13.95
N ALA A 33 1.60 13.02 12.78
CA ALA A 33 1.90 14.28 12.13
C ALA A 33 1.42 15.46 13.01
N TYR A 34 2.27 16.46 13.19
CA TYR A 34 1.97 17.62 14.03
C TYR A 34 0.70 18.38 13.58
N PHE A 35 0.42 18.37 12.29
CA PHE A 35 -0.73 19.06 11.71
C PHE A 35 -2.05 18.27 11.82
N ASP A 36 -2.05 17.09 12.43
CA ASP A 36 -3.22 16.22 12.52
C ASP A 36 -3.93 16.42 13.87
N PRO A 37 -5.10 17.07 13.92
CA PRO A 37 -5.80 17.31 15.16
C PRO A 37 -6.34 16.00 15.74
N ALA A 38 -6.09 15.78 17.03
CA ALA A 38 -6.56 14.60 17.76
C ALA A 38 -8.09 14.45 17.62
N GLY A 39 -8.53 13.30 17.09
CA GLY A 39 -9.94 12.92 17.02
C GLY A 39 -10.72 13.37 15.78
N PHE A 40 -10.07 13.95 14.76
CA PHE A 40 -10.78 14.39 13.54
C PHE A 40 -10.72 13.38 12.39
N LEU A 41 -9.52 13.07 11.87
CA LEU A 41 -9.35 12.19 10.71
C LEU A 41 -8.57 10.91 11.04
N TYR A 42 -7.55 11.03 11.89
CA TYR A 42 -6.79 9.89 12.40
C TYR A 42 -7.05 9.71 13.88
N ASP A 43 -7.80 8.67 14.20
CA ASP A 43 -7.83 8.14 15.56
C ASP A 43 -6.54 7.31 15.76
N PRO A 44 -5.68 7.68 16.72
CA PRO A 44 -4.42 6.99 16.93
C PRO A 44 -4.62 5.47 17.00
N TYR A 45 -3.83 4.74 16.22
CA TYR A 45 -3.75 3.27 16.26
C TYR A 45 -5.02 2.53 15.80
N LYS A 46 -5.96 3.20 15.12
CA LYS A 46 -7.11 2.55 14.50
C LYS A 46 -6.89 2.34 13.00
N PHE A 47 -7.20 1.13 12.53
CA PHE A 47 -7.26 0.85 11.10
C PHE A 47 -8.56 1.42 10.53
N GLN A 48 -8.45 2.39 9.64
CA GLN A 48 -9.60 2.98 8.94
C GLN A 48 -9.87 2.17 7.68
N ILE A 49 -11.06 1.57 7.59
CA ILE A 49 -11.50 0.89 6.37
C ILE A 49 -12.06 1.97 5.44
N ALA A 50 -11.44 2.12 4.26
CA ALA A 50 -11.86 3.14 3.30
C ALA A 50 -13.18 2.78 2.61
N GLU A 51 -13.44 1.49 2.42
CA GLU A 51 -14.63 0.98 1.73
C GLU A 51 -15.76 0.62 2.70
N ASN A 52 -16.99 0.98 2.33
CA ASN A 52 -18.16 0.71 3.17
C ASN A 52 -18.60 -0.75 3.10
N THR A 53 -18.26 -1.43 1.99
CA THR A 53 -18.65 -2.83 1.76
C THR A 53 -17.52 -3.66 1.15
N ARG A 54 -17.57 -4.97 1.37
CA ARG A 54 -16.65 -5.93 0.71
C ARG A 54 -16.78 -5.89 -0.81
N GLY A 55 -17.97 -5.60 -1.34
CA GLY A 55 -18.21 -5.49 -2.78
C GLY A 55 -17.44 -4.31 -3.38
N GLU A 56 -17.51 -3.15 -2.73
CA GLU A 56 -16.80 -1.94 -3.13
C GLU A 56 -15.28 -2.15 -3.18
N PHE A 57 -14.72 -2.83 -2.17
CA PHE A 57 -13.31 -3.21 -2.16
C PHE A 57 -12.90 -4.02 -3.39
N TRP A 58 -13.65 -5.09 -3.72
CA TRP A 58 -13.32 -5.92 -4.87
C TRP A 58 -13.49 -5.19 -6.19
N THR A 59 -14.48 -4.31 -6.32
CA THR A 59 -14.64 -3.48 -7.52
C THR A 59 -13.49 -2.50 -7.71
N THR A 60 -13.06 -1.82 -6.64
CA THR A 60 -11.93 -0.90 -6.67
C THR A 60 -10.65 -1.64 -7.02
N MET A 61 -10.46 -2.84 -6.45
CA MET A 61 -9.25 -3.63 -6.69
C MET A 61 -9.22 -4.23 -8.10
N ALA A 62 -10.35 -4.64 -8.66
CA ALA A 62 -10.45 -5.05 -10.06
C ALA A 62 -10.14 -3.89 -11.01
N ALA A 63 -10.68 -2.69 -10.74
CA ALA A 63 -10.38 -1.48 -11.53
C ALA A 63 -8.88 -1.12 -11.44
N ALA A 64 -8.29 -1.14 -10.25
CA ALA A 64 -6.87 -0.89 -10.04
C ALA A 64 -5.99 -1.89 -10.81
N LEU A 65 -6.35 -3.17 -10.81
CA LEU A 65 -5.64 -4.20 -11.56
C LEU A 65 -5.68 -3.91 -13.06
N LEU A 66 -6.85 -3.59 -13.62
CA LEU A 66 -6.99 -3.24 -15.04
C LEU A 66 -6.13 -2.03 -15.43
N VAL A 67 -6.19 -0.96 -14.64
CA VAL A 67 -5.38 0.25 -14.86
C VAL A 67 -3.88 -0.06 -14.78
N SER A 68 -3.47 -0.90 -13.82
CA SER A 68 -2.08 -1.31 -13.67
C SER A 68 -1.55 -2.08 -14.89
N ILE A 69 -2.37 -2.98 -15.46
CA ILE A 69 -2.03 -3.75 -16.66
C ILE A 69 -1.85 -2.80 -17.85
N VAL A 70 -2.81 -1.88 -18.06
CA VAL A 70 -2.73 -0.91 -19.16
C VAL A 70 -1.49 -0.04 -19.02
N SER A 71 -1.25 0.51 -17.83
CA SER A 71 -0.08 1.35 -17.54
C SER A 71 1.24 0.60 -17.79
N ALA A 72 1.36 -0.64 -17.29
CA ALA A 72 2.55 -1.46 -17.51
C ALA A 72 2.77 -1.77 -19.00
N ARG A 73 1.70 -2.07 -19.76
CA ARG A 73 1.80 -2.32 -21.21
C ARG A 73 2.23 -1.09 -21.98
N LEU A 74 1.71 0.09 -21.64
CA LEU A 74 2.12 1.36 -22.25
C LEU A 74 3.60 1.65 -21.97
N GLY A 75 4.05 1.46 -20.73
CA GLY A 75 5.45 1.65 -20.35
C GLY A 75 6.41 0.72 -21.10
N LEU A 76 6.04 -0.56 -21.25
CA LEU A 76 6.83 -1.53 -22.02
C LEU A 76 6.87 -1.20 -23.51
N ALA A 77 5.73 -0.85 -24.12
CA ALA A 77 5.65 -0.47 -25.52
C ALA A 77 6.49 0.78 -25.83
N TRP A 78 6.43 1.79 -24.94
CA TRP A 78 7.25 2.99 -25.04
C TRP A 78 8.75 2.66 -24.91
N GLY A 79 9.12 1.81 -23.96
CA GLY A 79 10.50 1.34 -23.77
C GLY A 79 11.05 0.62 -25.01
N ASP A 80 10.26 -0.25 -25.62
CA ASP A 80 10.64 -0.96 -26.84
C ASP A 80 10.79 0.00 -28.04
N TRP A 81 9.93 1.02 -28.14
CA TRP A 81 10.06 2.06 -29.16
C TRP A 81 11.37 2.85 -29.00
N MET A 82 11.69 3.29 -27.79
CA MET A 82 12.95 4.00 -27.51
C MET A 82 14.18 3.14 -27.83
N ARG A 83 14.14 1.83 -27.54
CA ARG A 83 15.23 0.89 -27.90
C ARG A 83 15.44 0.80 -29.42
N ARG A 84 14.38 0.95 -30.22
CA ARG A 84 14.48 0.94 -31.70
C ARG A 84 15.09 2.22 -32.27
N LEU A 85 14.86 3.37 -31.63
CA LEU A 85 15.42 4.65 -32.07
C LEU A 85 16.94 4.75 -31.81
N ARG A 86 17.46 4.05 -30.80
CA ARG A 86 18.88 4.04 -30.44
C ARG A 86 19.64 2.88 -31.11
N ARG A 87 19.59 2.82 -32.45
CA ARG A 87 20.46 1.94 -33.25
C ARG A 87 21.75 2.64 -33.62
#